data_AF-A0A3B9HPZ6-F1
#
_entry.id   AF-A0A3B9HPZ6-F1
#
_cell.length_a   1.000
_cell.length_b   1.000
_cell.length_c   1.000
_cell.angle_alpha   90.00
_cell.angle_beta   90.00
_cell.angle_gamma   90.00
#
_symmetry.space_group_name_H-M   'P 1'
#
loop_
_entity.id
_entity.type
_entity.pdbx_description
1 polymer ?
#
loop_
_entity_poly.entity_id
_entity_poly.type
_entity_poly.pdbx_seq_one_letter_code
_entity_poly.pdbx_strand_id
1 'polypeptide(L)'
;TFVTIIDKMIAAYSPALSASLGIFIPLIVVNCIILGRAEAFANKNGVFDSLLDAVGMGIGFTIALCCIAFFRELLGEGKLFGHAMPFFSKDPALIMIMAPGGFIVFGLLIALKRLMASKGGN
;
A
#
# COMPACT_ATOMS: atom_id res chain seq x y z
N THR A 1 -17.33 -13.82 -1.33
CA THR A 1 -18.39 -13.76 -0.30
C THR A 1 -18.04 -12.86 0.86
N PHE A 2 -16.93 -13.09 1.57
CA PHE A 2 -16.54 -12.26 2.73
C PHE A 2 -16.42 -10.76 2.38
N VAL A 3 -15.66 -10.41 1.34
CA VAL A 3 -15.48 -9.01 0.92
C VAL A 3 -16.80 -8.35 0.46
N THR A 4 -17.73 -9.12 -0.09
CA THR A 4 -19.08 -8.65 -0.47
C THR A 4 -19.92 -8.30 0.75
N ILE A 5 -19.82 -9.05 1.85
CA ILE A 5 -20.52 -8.74 3.11
C ILE A 5 -19.96 -7.44 3.69
N ILE A 6 -18.64 -7.25 3.65
CA ILE A 6 -17.99 -6.02 4.10
C ILE A 6 -18.42 -4.81 3.26
N ASP A 7 -18.48 -4.94 1.94
CA ASP A 7 -18.99 -3.88 1.05
C ASP A 7 -20.40 -3.43 1.44
N LYS A 8 -21.31 -4.39 1.67
CA LYS A 8 -22.68 -4.08 2.11
C LYS A 8 -22.75 -3.46 3.50
N MET A 9 -21.85 -3.85 4.41
CA MET A 9 -21.73 -3.19 5.71
C MET A 9 -21.24 -1.75 5.56
N ILE A 10 -20.21 -1.49 4.76
CA ILE A 10 -19.68 -0.14 4.52
C ILE A 10 -20.75 0.74 3.86
N ALA A 11 -21.50 0.20 2.90
CA ALA A 11 -22.61 0.92 2.27
C ALA A 11 -23.70 1.34 3.26
N ALA A 12 -23.92 0.56 4.33
CA ALA A 12 -24.90 0.86 5.38
C ALA A 12 -24.42 1.93 6.38
N TYR A 13 -23.13 1.92 6.76
CA TYR A 13 -22.58 2.86 7.76
C TYR A 13 -21.96 4.12 7.16
N SER A 14 -21.38 4.04 5.95
CA SER A 14 -20.67 5.15 5.30
C SER A 14 -20.81 5.08 3.77
N PRO A 15 -21.89 5.64 3.20
CA PRO A 15 -22.13 5.60 1.76
C PRO A 15 -21.10 6.40 0.96
N ALA A 16 -20.55 7.49 1.54
CA ALA A 16 -19.49 8.27 0.91
C ALA A 16 -18.20 7.43 0.72
N LEU A 17 -17.83 6.63 1.72
CA LEU A 17 -16.66 5.76 1.64
C LEU A 17 -16.90 4.58 0.68
N SER A 18 -18.10 4.01 0.69
CA SER A 18 -18.50 2.96 -0.26
C SER A 18 -18.38 3.43 -1.72
N ALA A 19 -18.75 4.68 -2.03
CA ALA A 19 -18.62 5.24 -3.37
C ALA A 19 -17.14 5.38 -3.81
N SER A 20 -16.24 5.80 -2.92
CA SER A 20 -14.81 5.93 -3.23
C SER A 20 -14.07 4.58 -3.30
N LEU A 21 -14.44 3.61 -2.46
CA LEU A 21 -13.80 2.29 -2.41
C LEU A 21 -14.45 1.25 -3.32
N GLY A 22 -15.63 1.53 -3.87
CA GLY A 22 -16.47 0.56 -4.57
C GLY A 22 -15.75 -0.23 -5.67
N ILE A 23 -14.88 0.43 -6.44
CA ILE A 23 -14.08 -0.25 -7.47
C ILE A 23 -12.90 -1.04 -6.91
N PHE A 24 -12.34 -0.61 -5.77
CA PHE A 24 -11.21 -1.27 -5.13
C PHE A 24 -11.62 -2.57 -4.43
N ILE A 25 -12.87 -2.68 -3.99
CA ILE A 25 -13.39 -3.85 -3.26
C ILE A 25 -13.28 -5.15 -4.08
N PRO A 26 -13.74 -5.22 -5.34
CA PRO A 26 -13.48 -6.39 -6.21
C PRO A 26 -11.99 -6.64 -6.46
N LEU A 27 -11.19 -5.58 -6.61
CA LEU A 27 -9.74 -5.68 -6.83
C LEU A 27 -9.00 -6.27 -5.63
N ILE A 28 -9.51 -6.10 -4.41
CA ILE A 28 -8.96 -6.73 -3.20
C ILE A 28 -9.14 -8.25 -3.25
N VAL A 29 -10.30 -8.75 -3.72
CA VAL A 29 -10.59 -10.20 -3.78
C VAL A 29 -9.64 -10.92 -4.73
N VAL A 30 -9.32 -10.29 -5.86
CA VAL A 30 -8.43 -10.86 -6.88
C VAL A 30 -6.97 -10.45 -6.68
N ASN A 31 -6.63 -9.83 -5.53
CA ASN A 31 -5.26 -9.41 -5.28
C ASN A 31 -4.35 -10.63 -5.11
N CYS A 32 -3.30 -10.70 -5.93
CA CYS A 32 -2.37 -11.81 -5.95
C CYS A 32 -1.62 -12.00 -4.63
N ILE A 33 -1.39 -10.94 -3.84
CA ILE A 33 -0.72 -11.06 -2.54
C ILE A 33 -1.59 -11.79 -1.53
N ILE A 34 -2.90 -11.55 -1.55
CA ILE A 34 -3.85 -12.15 -0.61
C ILE A 34 -4.01 -13.63 -0.95
N LEU A 35 -4.29 -13.94 -2.22
CA LEU A 35 -4.42 -15.32 -2.68
C LEU A 35 -3.11 -16.12 -2.48
N GLY A 36 -1.97 -15.55 -2.88
CA GLY A 36 -0.68 -16.23 -2.75
C GLY A 36 -0.29 -16.54 -1.29
N ARG A 37 -0.59 -15.64 -0.34
CA ARG A 37 -0.34 -15.90 1.08
C ARG A 37 -1.35 -16.89 1.68
N ALA A 38 -2.61 -16.83 1.25
CA ALA A 38 -3.62 -17.81 1.68
C ALA A 38 -3.23 -19.24 1.25
N GLU A 39 -2.77 -19.42 0.01
CA GLU A 39 -2.36 -20.72 -0.51
C GLU A 39 -1.02 -21.20 0.08
N ALA A 40 -0.03 -20.32 0.24
CA ALA A 40 1.30 -20.70 0.69
C ALA A 40 1.42 -20.87 2.22
N PHE A 41 0.72 -20.04 3.00
CA PHE A 41 0.86 -19.98 4.45
C PHE A 41 -0.38 -20.50 5.18
N ALA A 42 -1.58 -20.00 4.86
CA ALA A 42 -2.79 -20.37 5.60
C ALA A 42 -3.21 -21.83 5.38
N ASN A 43 -2.89 -22.41 4.23
CA ASN A 43 -3.16 -23.82 3.94
C ASN A 43 -2.28 -24.82 4.73
N LYS A 44 -1.16 -24.36 5.30
CA LYS A 44 -0.14 -25.22 5.95
C LYS A 44 0.04 -24.96 7.44
N ASN A 45 -0.56 -23.91 7.99
CA ASN A 45 -0.38 -23.47 9.38
C ASN A 45 -1.72 -23.38 10.11
N GLY A 46 -1.67 -23.24 11.44
CA GLY A 46 -2.87 -23.04 12.26
C GLY A 46 -3.56 -21.70 11.98
N VAL A 47 -4.82 -21.58 12.39
CA VAL A 47 -5.63 -20.35 12.24
C VAL A 47 -4.97 -19.16 12.96
N PHE A 48 -4.40 -19.40 14.13
CA PHE A 48 -3.75 -18.35 14.94
C PHE A 48 -2.48 -17.81 14.26
N ASP A 49 -1.60 -18.69 13.79
CA ASP A 49 -0.38 -18.28 13.08
C ASP A 49 -0.71 -17.57 11.76
N SER A 50 -1.73 -18.04 11.05
CA SER A 50 -2.21 -17.43 9.81
C SER A 50 -2.79 -16.04 10.03
N LEU A 51 -3.43 -15.80 11.18
CA LEU A 51 -3.93 -14.48 11.56
C LEU A 51 -2.77 -13.51 11.84
N LEU A 52 -1.74 -13.96 12.56
CA LEU A 52 -0.54 -13.15 12.80
C LEU A 52 0.18 -12.79 11.50
N ASP A 53 0.29 -13.74 10.56
CA ASP A 53 0.85 -13.48 9.24
C ASP A 53 0.03 -12.46 8.44
N ALA A 54 -1.29 -12.61 8.42
CA ALA A 54 -2.18 -11.68 7.73
C ALA A 54 -2.07 -10.25 8.27
N VAL A 55 -2.01 -10.10 9.60
CA VAL A 55 -1.83 -8.79 10.25
C VAL A 55 -0.46 -8.21 9.94
N GLY A 56 0.62 -9.01 10.04
CA GLY A 56 1.97 -8.57 9.73
C GLY A 56 2.14 -8.12 8.28
N MET A 57 1.61 -8.92 7.33
CA MET A 57 1.62 -8.58 5.90
C MET A 57 0.75 -7.36 5.60
N GLY A 58 -0.42 -7.23 6.23
CA GLY A 58 -1.29 -6.06 6.09
C GLY A 58 -0.61 -4.77 6.53
N ILE A 59 -0.05 -4.76 7.74
CA ILE A 59 0.67 -3.60 8.29
C ILE A 59 1.90 -3.26 7.41
N GLY A 60 2.69 -4.26 7.02
CA GLY A 60 3.86 -4.05 6.16
C GLY A 60 3.48 -3.45 4.81
N PHE A 61 2.39 -3.92 4.20
CA PHE A 61 1.89 -3.39 2.94
C PHE A 61 1.39 -1.94 3.09
N THR A 62 0.65 -1.62 4.17
CA THR A 62 0.22 -0.25 4.47
C THR A 62 1.40 0.69 4.66
N ILE A 63 2.43 0.29 5.39
CA ILE A 63 3.65 1.09 5.59
C ILE A 63 4.35 1.34 4.25
N ALA A 64 4.52 0.30 3.44
CA ALA A 64 5.16 0.42 2.14
C ALA A 64 4.40 1.40 1.22
N LEU A 65 3.07 1.28 1.15
CA LEU A 65 2.24 2.20 0.38
C LEU A 65 2.28 3.63 0.93
N CYS A 66 2.29 3.81 2.24
CA CYS A 66 2.41 5.13 2.88
C CYS A 66 3.74 5.80 2.53
N CYS A 67 4.86 5.07 2.58
CA CYS A 67 6.15 5.58 2.14
C CYS A 67 6.14 5.97 0.66
N ILE A 68 5.56 5.13 -0.21
CA ILE A 68 5.45 5.44 -1.65
C ILE A 68 4.60 6.71 -1.85
N ALA A 69 3.47 6.83 -1.16
CA ALA A 69 2.60 8.00 -1.21
C ALA A 69 3.33 9.26 -0.75
N PHE A 70 4.10 9.19 0.34
CA PHE A 70 4.90 10.31 0.86
C PHE A 70 5.88 10.84 -0.19
N PHE A 71 6.67 9.96 -0.82
CA PHE A 71 7.62 10.40 -1.86
C PHE A 71 6.90 10.91 -3.11
N ARG A 72 5.73 10.35 -3.46
CA ARG A 72 4.95 10.81 -4.61
C ARG A 72 4.30 12.17 -4.37
N GLU A 73 3.79 12.44 -3.17
CA GLU A 73 3.23 13.74 -2.80
C GLU A 73 4.32 14.82 -2.79
N LEU A 74 5.46 14.50 -2.17
CA LEU A 74 6.60 15.42 -2.04
C LEU A 74 7.23 15.76 -3.40
N LEU A 75 7.50 14.75 -4.24
CA LEU A 75 8.21 14.93 -5.51
C LEU A 75 7.28 15.25 -6.70
N GLY A 76 6.03 14.78 -6.65
CA GLY A 76 5.04 14.96 -7.71
C GLY A 76 4.27 16.28 -7.58
N GLU A 77 3.74 16.59 -6.40
CA GLU A 77 2.91 17.78 -6.18
C GLU A 77 3.64 18.92 -5.45
N GLY A 78 4.82 18.65 -4.89
CA GLY A 78 5.57 19.63 -4.10
C GLY A 78 4.87 20.02 -2.80
N LYS A 79 3.98 19.15 -2.31
CA LYS A 79 3.19 19.33 -1.10
C LYS A 79 3.50 18.21 -0.12
N LEU A 80 3.31 18.50 1.16
CA LEU A 80 3.38 17.50 2.21
C LEU A 80 2.16 17.66 3.11
N PHE A 81 1.33 16.61 3.19
CA PHE A 81 0.06 16.62 3.92
C PHE A 81 -0.83 17.83 3.56
N GLY A 82 -0.82 18.24 2.28
CA GLY A 82 -1.57 19.41 1.80
C GLY A 82 -0.97 20.79 2.12
N HIS A 83 0.17 20.86 2.81
CA HIS A 83 0.94 22.10 2.96
C HIS A 83 1.99 22.23 1.85
N ALA A 84 1.95 23.35 1.14
CA ALA A 84 2.89 23.63 0.05
C ALA A 84 4.28 23.91 0.62
N MET A 85 5.28 23.13 0.18
CA MET A 85 6.68 23.39 0.51
C MET A 85 7.30 24.20 -0.63
N PRO A 86 7.67 25.47 -0.40
CA PRO A 86 8.09 26.40 -1.45
C PRO A 86 9.40 25.99 -2.16
N PHE A 87 10.17 25.04 -1.62
CA PHE A 87 11.40 24.53 -2.24
C PHE A 87 11.13 23.51 -3.36
N PHE A 88 10.06 22.71 -3.26
CA PHE A 88 9.77 21.61 -4.20
C PHE A 88 8.65 21.94 -5.21
N SER A 89 7.95 23.06 -5.01
CA SER A 89 6.85 23.50 -5.89
C SER A 89 7.29 24.11 -7.23
N LYS A 90 8.59 24.29 -7.48
CA LYS A 90 9.09 25.04 -8.64
C LYS A 90 9.16 24.20 -9.92
N ASP A 91 9.40 22.89 -9.80
CA ASP A 91 9.44 21.93 -10.91
C ASP A 91 8.79 20.59 -10.46
N PRO A 92 7.44 20.49 -10.47
CA PRO A 92 6.77 19.24 -10.12
C PRO A 92 7.17 18.14 -11.11
N ALA A 93 7.71 17.04 -10.59
CA ALA A 93 8.08 15.90 -11.42
C ALA A 93 6.82 15.14 -11.81
N LEU A 94 6.15 15.55 -12.89
CA LEU A 94 4.90 14.93 -13.39
C LEU A 94 5.03 13.41 -13.59
N ILE A 95 6.24 12.93 -13.91
CA ILE A 95 6.56 11.51 -14.03
C ILE A 95 6.33 10.72 -12.72
N MET A 96 6.41 11.38 -11.57
CA MET A 96 6.20 10.79 -10.23
C MET A 96 4.72 10.57 -9.90
N ILE A 97 3.82 11.29 -10.58
CA ILE A 97 2.38 11.14 -10.41
C ILE A 97 1.86 9.96 -11.24
N MET A 98 2.48 9.66 -12.38
CA MET A 98 2.10 8.52 -13.22
C MET A 98 2.59 7.17 -12.64
N ALA A 99 2.06 6.06 -13.16
CA ALA A 99 2.47 4.69 -12.83
C ALA A 99 4.00 4.45 -12.80
N PRO A 100 4.82 4.91 -13.79
CA PRO A 100 6.27 4.72 -13.76
C PRO A 100 6.96 5.29 -12.51
N GLY A 101 6.51 6.43 -12.00
CA GLY A 101 7.04 7.03 -10.78
C GLY A 101 6.89 6.14 -9.55
N GLY A 102 5.76 5.45 -9.43
CA GLY A 102 5.51 4.49 -8.34
C GLY A 102 6.51 3.32 -8.35
N PHE A 103 6.81 2.78 -9.53
CA PHE A 103 7.79 1.69 -9.66
C PHE A 103 9.22 2.14 -9.33
N ILE A 104 9.60 3.37 -9.70
CA ILE A 104 10.91 3.93 -9.36
C ILE A 104 11.06 4.06 -7.83
N VAL A 105 10.06 4.65 -7.16
CA VAL A 105 10.07 4.78 -5.69
C VAL A 105 10.10 3.42 -5.02
N PHE A 106 9.28 2.47 -5.49
CA PHE A 106 9.26 1.12 -4.96
C PHE A 106 10.63 0.42 -5.10
N GLY A 107 11.27 0.52 -6.28
CA GLY A 107 12.61 -0.01 -6.51
C GLY A 107 13.66 0.63 -5.59
N LEU A 108 13.60 1.95 -5.39
CA LEU A 108 14.51 2.66 -4.49
C LEU A 108 14.31 2.25 -3.02
N LEU A 109 13.06 2.04 -2.58
CA LEU A 109 12.76 1.55 -1.23
C LEU A 109 13.32 0.14 -1.01
N ILE A 110 13.21 -0.76 -1.99
CA ILE A 110 13.82 -2.09 -1.92
C ILE A 110 15.34 -1.98 -1.85
N ALA A 111 15.96 -1.12 -2.66
CA ALA A 111 17.40 -0.89 -2.63
C ALA A 111 17.86 -0.35 -1.27
N LEU A 112 17.15 0.62 -0.69
CA LEU A 112 17.41 1.15 0.65
C LEU A 112 17.31 0.06 1.72
N LYS A 113 16.24 -0.74 1.71
CA LYS A 113 16.06 -1.85 2.64
C LYS A 113 17.21 -2.85 2.53
N ARG A 114 17.65 -3.16 1.30
CA ARG A 114 18.78 -4.05 1.05
C ARG A 114 20.10 -3.47 1.55
N LEU A 115 20.35 -2.17 1.37
CA LEU A 115 21.55 -1.49 1.87
C LEU A 115 21.58 -1.46 3.40
N MET A 116 20.46 -1.15 4.05
CA MET A 116 20.35 -1.16 5.51
C MET A 116 20.53 -2.58 6.07
N ALA A 117 19.91 -3.58 5.45
CA ALA A 117 20.11 -4.98 5.82
C ALA A 117 21.57 -5.43 5.63
N SER A 118 22.23 -4.99 4.56
CA SER A 118 23.65 -5.28 4.30
C SER A 118 24.60 -4.61 5.30
N LYS A 119 24.21 -3.49 5.91
CA LYS A 119 25.00 -2.80 6.95
C LYS A 119 24.74 -3.32 8.37
N GLY A 120 23.60 -4.00 8.59
CA GLY A 120 23.23 -4.58 9.89
C GLY A 120 23.72 -6.02 10.11
N GLY A 121 24.43 -6.61 9.15
CA GLY A 121 25.15 -7.86 9.33
C GLY A 121 26.57 -7.61 9.79
N ASN A 122 26.75 -7.43 11.11
CA ASN A 122 28.01 -7.58 11.81
C ASN A 122 27.77 -8.49 13.01
#